data_AF-K2DSU1-F1
#
_entry.id   AF-K2DSU1-F1
#
_cell.length_a   1.000
_cell.length_b   1.000
_cell.length_c   1.000
_cell.angle_alpha   90.00
_cell.angle_beta   90.00
_cell.angle_gamma   90.00
#
_symmetry.space_group_name_H-M   'P 1'
#
loop_
_entity.id
_entity.type
_entity.pdbx_description
1 polymer ?
#
loop_
_entity_poly.entity_id
_entity_poly.type
_entity_poly.pdbx_seq_one_letter_code
_entity_poly.pdbx_strand_id
1 'polypeptide(L)'
;MKNLGFVLVIIISLIIGLSLLQSSQTTMSEDSAIKSGQQIQGADFQTSSPAQVTQIAQNLDTPWSLVFLPDKSMLVTERVGRVRIIDAGGNLQSEPVAVIEKAKEIGEGGLLGIALHPAFSDNNSVYLYYTYSAEGENTKNRVVQMTYRDKKLSDEKIIVDNI
;
A
#
# COMPACT_ATOMS: atom_id res chain seq x y z
N MET A 1 27.85 -2.14 -48.56
CA MET A 1 27.68 -0.67 -48.59
C MET A 1 26.19 -0.30 -48.60
N LYS A 2 25.44 -0.45 -47.49
CA LYS A 2 24.04 0.02 -47.40
C LYS A 2 23.65 0.55 -46.00
N ASN A 3 24.63 0.80 -45.12
CA ASN A 3 24.37 1.23 -43.73
C ASN A 3 24.82 2.67 -43.46
N LEU A 4 25.30 3.39 -44.48
CA LEU A 4 25.84 4.74 -44.35
C LEU A 4 24.74 5.82 -44.30
N GLY A 5 23.54 5.54 -44.84
CA GLY A 5 22.41 6.47 -44.81
C GLY A 5 21.72 6.58 -43.45
N PHE A 6 21.71 5.51 -42.64
CA PHE A 6 20.97 5.48 -41.38
C PHE A 6 21.72 6.18 -40.23
N VAL A 7 23.06 6.15 -40.26
CA VAL A 7 23.91 6.82 -39.27
C VAL A 7 23.90 8.34 -39.44
N LEU A 8 23.73 8.83 -40.68
CA LEU A 8 23.69 10.27 -40.97
C LEU A 8 22.39 10.95 -40.48
N VAL A 9 21.26 10.23 -40.48
CA VAL A 9 19.97 10.76 -39.99
C VAL A 9 19.98 10.93 -38.47
N ILE A 10 20.59 10.00 -37.74
CA ILE A 10 20.65 10.05 -36.26
C ILE A 10 21.51 11.23 -35.76
N ILE A 11 22.57 11.60 -36.48
CA ILE A 11 23.45 12.72 -36.10
C ILE A 11 22.78 14.08 -36.38
N ILE A 12 22.00 14.20 -37.46
CA ILE A 12 21.27 15.45 -37.79
C ILE A 12 20.12 15.67 -36.79
N SER A 13 19.45 14.61 -36.32
CA SER A 13 18.42 14.71 -35.28
C SER A 13 18.96 15.08 -33.90
N LEU A 14 20.21 14.74 -33.58
CA LEU A 14 20.84 15.10 -32.30
C LEU A 14 21.26 16.58 -32.25
N ILE A 15 21.66 17.17 -33.39
CA ILE A 15 22.12 18.57 -33.45
C ILE A 15 20.95 19.56 -33.44
N ILE A 16 19.78 19.20 -33.99
CA ILE A 16 18.58 20.05 -33.97
C ILE A 16 17.91 20.06 -32.59
N GLY A 17 17.93 18.93 -31.86
CA GLY A 17 17.33 18.82 -30.53
C GLY A 17 18.06 19.61 -29.43
N LEU A 18 19.38 19.80 -29.56
CA LEU A 18 20.16 20.52 -28.54
C LEU A 18 20.11 22.05 -28.69
N SER A 19 19.60 22.58 -29.81
CA SER A 19 19.51 24.02 -30.08
C SER A 19 18.20 24.67 -29.59
N LEU A 20 17.28 23.91 -28.97
CA LEU A 20 15.98 24.41 -28.49
C LEU A 20 15.86 24.48 -26.95
N LEU A 21 16.94 24.24 -26.19
CA LEU A 21 16.90 24.26 -24.72
C LEU A 21 17.59 25.48 -24.05
N GLN A 22 17.90 26.54 -24.80
CA GLN A 22 18.60 27.72 -24.25
C GLN A 22 17.81 29.04 -24.23
N SER A 23 16.54 29.08 -24.62
CA SER A 23 15.75 30.31 -24.57
C SER A 23 14.54 30.22 -23.64
N SER A 24 14.78 30.35 -22.34
CA SER A 24 13.78 30.85 -21.38
C SER A 24 14.47 31.47 -20.16
N GLN A 25 15.19 32.57 -20.37
CA GLN A 25 15.36 33.58 -19.33
C GLN A 25 14.43 34.73 -19.69
N THR A 26 13.23 34.72 -19.13
CA THR A 26 12.36 35.89 -19.11
C THR A 26 12.94 36.84 -18.07
N THR A 27 13.51 37.94 -18.56
CA THR A 27 13.76 39.15 -17.78
C THR A 27 12.43 39.66 -17.23
N MET A 28 12.31 39.64 -15.91
CA MET A 28 11.27 40.38 -15.17
C MET A 28 11.99 41.50 -14.42
N SER A 29 11.65 42.71 -14.81
CA SER A 29 12.16 43.99 -14.31
C SER A 29 11.97 44.12 -12.80
N GLU A 30 12.98 44.65 -12.12
CA GLU A 30 12.83 45.20 -10.77
C GLU A 30 11.91 46.43 -10.81
N ASP A 31 10.63 46.25 -10.46
CA ASP A 31 9.80 47.36 -10.01
C ASP A 31 9.90 47.47 -8.49
N SER A 32 10.70 48.43 -8.04
CA SER A 32 10.91 48.78 -6.64
C SER A 32 9.69 49.54 -6.11
N ALA A 33 8.65 48.84 -5.63
CA ALA A 33 7.67 49.43 -4.70
C ALA A 33 6.73 48.40 -4.05
N ILE A 34 7.18 47.69 -3.01
CA ILE A 34 6.29 47.32 -1.89
C ILE A 34 6.92 47.83 -0.60
N LYS A 35 6.29 48.87 -0.05
CA LYS A 35 6.56 49.43 1.26
C LYS A 35 6.12 48.45 2.35
N SER A 36 6.88 48.47 3.45
CA SER A 36 6.59 47.96 4.79
C SER A 36 5.09 47.70 5.10
N GLY A 37 4.78 46.49 5.59
CA GLY A 37 3.47 46.16 6.15
C GLY A 37 3.24 44.69 6.44
N GLN A 38 3.62 44.25 7.66
CA GLN A 38 3.25 43.00 8.33
C GLN A 38 3.86 41.68 7.81
N GLN A 39 5.02 41.35 8.37
CA GLN A 39 5.44 39.97 8.58
C GLN A 39 4.35 39.27 9.39
N ILE A 40 3.51 38.46 8.73
CA ILE A 40 2.75 37.43 9.45
C ILE A 40 3.83 36.52 10.03
N GLN A 41 4.04 36.61 11.34
CA GLN A 41 4.85 35.69 12.11
C GLN A 41 4.29 34.30 11.78
N GLY A 42 4.96 33.59 10.86
CA GLY A 42 4.60 32.24 10.52
C GLY A 42 4.52 31.46 11.82
N ALA A 43 3.40 30.78 12.05
CA ALA A 43 3.32 29.84 13.16
C ALA A 43 4.54 28.94 13.05
N ASP A 44 5.43 29.01 14.05
CA ASP A 44 6.53 28.07 14.18
C ASP A 44 5.88 26.69 14.24
N PHE A 45 5.90 25.98 13.10
CA PHE A 45 5.65 24.55 13.10
C PHE A 45 6.83 23.97 13.86
N GLN A 46 6.68 23.85 15.18
CA GLN A 46 7.59 23.07 16.01
C GLN A 46 7.55 21.67 15.42
N THR A 47 8.52 21.36 14.59
CA THR A 47 8.72 20.01 14.09
C THR A 47 9.04 19.18 15.32
N SER A 48 8.05 18.44 15.80
CA SER A 48 8.24 17.47 16.87
C SER A 48 9.44 16.60 16.52
N SER A 49 10.24 16.22 17.54
CA SER A 49 11.36 15.30 17.35
C SER A 49 10.95 14.12 16.46
N PRO A 50 11.78 13.69 15.49
CA PRO A 50 11.44 12.59 14.60
C PRO A 50 10.99 11.37 15.40
N ALA A 51 9.84 10.80 15.01
CA ALA A 51 9.35 9.57 15.62
C ALA A 51 10.41 8.46 15.48
N GLN A 52 10.63 7.70 16.55
CA GLN A 52 11.51 6.54 16.50
C GLN A 52 10.83 5.43 15.69
N VAL A 53 11.53 4.92 14.68
CA VAL A 53 11.07 3.80 13.86
C VAL A 53 11.76 2.52 14.35
N THR A 54 10.98 1.46 14.57
CA THR A 54 11.50 0.15 14.99
C THR A 54 10.83 -0.94 14.17
N GLN A 55 11.64 -1.90 13.71
CA GLN A 55 11.13 -3.07 13.01
C GLN A 55 10.48 -4.02 14.02
N ILE A 56 9.19 -4.30 13.84
CA ILE A 56 8.44 -5.22 14.73
C ILE A 56 8.50 -6.67 14.24
N ALA A 57 8.44 -6.88 12.93
CA ALA A 57 8.54 -8.20 12.30
C ALA A 57 9.16 -8.10 10.90
N GLN A 58 9.62 -9.24 10.37
CA GLN A 58 10.21 -9.39 9.04
C GLN A 58 9.77 -10.72 8.41
N ASN A 59 10.18 -10.96 7.16
CA ASN A 59 9.87 -12.18 6.41
C ASN A 59 8.36 -12.39 6.17
N LEU A 60 7.61 -11.29 6.09
CA LEU A 60 6.24 -11.26 5.61
C LEU A 60 6.24 -11.17 4.08
N ASP A 61 5.23 -11.76 3.46
CA ASP A 61 5.01 -11.70 2.01
C ASP A 61 3.92 -10.68 1.69
N THR A 62 4.33 -9.53 1.18
CA THR A 62 3.44 -8.43 0.77
C THR A 62 2.35 -8.16 1.82
N PRO A 63 2.72 -7.79 3.07
CA PRO A 63 1.75 -7.54 4.13
C PRO A 63 0.84 -6.36 3.75
N TRP A 64 -0.47 -6.53 3.85
CA TRP A 64 -1.44 -5.56 3.36
C TRP A 64 -2.12 -4.77 4.48
N SER A 65 -2.66 -5.47 5.47
CA SER A 65 -3.40 -4.88 6.58
C SER A 65 -3.12 -5.63 7.88
N LEU A 66 -3.30 -4.95 9.01
CA LEU A 66 -3.13 -5.55 10.33
C LEU A 66 -4.20 -5.07 11.31
N VAL A 67 -4.47 -5.89 12.33
CA VAL A 67 -5.32 -5.53 13.46
C VAL A 67 -4.80 -6.14 14.75
N PHE A 68 -4.87 -5.37 15.85
CA PHE A 68 -4.48 -5.82 17.18
C PHE A 68 -5.58 -6.64 17.84
N LEU A 69 -5.19 -7.78 18.42
CA LEU A 69 -6.02 -8.60 19.30
C LEU A 69 -5.97 -8.07 20.74
N PRO A 70 -6.92 -8.45 21.61
CA PRO A 70 -6.94 -8.02 23.02
C PRO A 70 -5.68 -8.36 23.82
N ASP A 71 -4.98 -9.43 23.43
CA ASP A 71 -3.72 -9.86 24.03
C ASP A 71 -2.47 -9.13 23.47
N LYS A 72 -2.69 -8.10 22.65
CA LYS A 72 -1.69 -7.28 21.94
C LYS A 72 -0.93 -8.00 20.83
N SER A 73 -1.27 -9.25 20.52
CA SER A 73 -0.82 -9.86 19.26
C SER A 73 -1.49 -9.18 18.06
N MET A 74 -0.94 -9.36 16.86
CA MET A 74 -1.44 -8.77 15.62
C MET A 74 -1.80 -9.86 14.64
N LEU A 75 -2.99 -9.79 14.06
CA LEU A 75 -3.31 -10.51 12.83
C LEU A 75 -2.87 -9.65 11.64
N VAL A 76 -2.21 -10.25 10.66
CA VAL A 76 -1.70 -9.57 9.46
C VAL A 76 -2.14 -10.32 8.22
N THR A 77 -2.73 -9.63 7.25
CA THR A 77 -3.00 -10.21 5.93
C THR A 77 -1.78 -10.10 5.04
N GLU A 78 -1.47 -11.18 4.33
CA GLU A 78 -0.47 -11.24 3.27
C GLU A 78 -1.20 -11.44 1.94
N ARG A 79 -0.83 -10.64 0.93
CA ARG A 79 -1.58 -10.55 -0.32
C ARG A 79 -1.76 -11.88 -1.07
N VAL A 80 -0.78 -12.77 -0.91
CA VAL A 80 -0.78 -14.18 -1.39
C VAL A 80 -1.92 -15.05 -0.84
N GLY A 81 -2.73 -14.56 0.10
CA GLY A 81 -3.87 -15.30 0.65
C GLY A 81 -3.64 -15.87 2.05
N ARG A 82 -2.65 -15.39 2.81
CA ARG A 82 -2.38 -15.90 4.17
C ARG A 82 -2.76 -14.86 5.23
N VAL A 83 -3.35 -15.32 6.33
CA VAL A 83 -3.44 -14.51 7.56
C VAL A 83 -2.37 -15.02 8.53
N ARG A 84 -1.46 -14.13 8.90
CA ARG A 84 -0.36 -14.38 9.84
C ARG A 84 -0.71 -13.85 11.22
N ILE A 85 0.02 -14.33 12.22
CA ILE A 85 -0.02 -13.78 13.56
C ILE A 85 1.39 -13.46 14.05
N ILE A 86 1.52 -12.27 14.61
CA ILE A 86 2.72 -11.78 15.29
C ILE A 86 2.36 -11.60 16.75
N ASP A 87 3.11 -12.20 17.67
CA ASP A 87 2.83 -12.05 19.09
C ASP A 87 3.14 -10.64 19.62
N ALA A 88 2.79 -10.37 20.88
CA ALA A 88 3.04 -9.08 21.53
C ALA A 88 4.53 -8.72 21.65
N GLY A 89 5.44 -9.68 21.48
CA GLY A 89 6.88 -9.48 21.46
C GLY A 89 7.46 -9.24 20.06
N GLY A 90 6.64 -9.24 19.01
CA GLY A 90 7.09 -9.08 17.62
C GLY A 90 7.47 -10.39 16.92
N ASN A 91 7.23 -11.56 17.53
CA ASN A 91 7.60 -12.83 16.89
C ASN A 91 6.51 -13.28 15.90
N LEU A 92 6.87 -13.31 14.62
CA LEU A 92 6.06 -13.92 13.56
C LEU A 92 5.98 -15.44 13.77
N GLN A 93 4.77 -15.96 13.92
CA GLN A 93 4.57 -17.41 14.04
C GLN A 93 4.80 -18.11 12.70
N SER A 94 5.35 -19.33 12.76
CA SER A 94 5.68 -20.14 11.57
C SER A 94 4.43 -20.47 10.77
N GLU A 95 3.39 -20.94 11.46
CA GLU A 95 2.12 -21.33 10.85
C GLU A 95 1.18 -20.13 10.68
N PRO A 96 0.51 -19.98 9.53
CA PRO A 96 -0.56 -19.01 9.38
C PRO A 96 -1.77 -19.40 10.24
N VAL A 97 -2.55 -18.40 10.66
CA VAL A 97 -3.85 -18.62 11.32
C VAL A 97 -4.91 -19.06 10.31
N ALA A 98 -4.76 -18.69 9.03
CA ALA A 98 -5.53 -19.24 7.91
C ALA A 98 -4.83 -19.03 6.56
N VAL A 99 -5.18 -19.89 5.61
CA VAL A 99 -4.90 -19.72 4.18
C VAL A 99 -6.25 -19.62 3.47
N ILE A 100 -6.45 -18.55 2.73
CA ILE A 100 -7.67 -18.24 1.99
C ILE A 100 -7.42 -18.65 0.53
N GLU A 101 -7.64 -19.93 0.24
CA GLU A 101 -7.37 -20.53 -1.09
C GLU A 101 -8.12 -19.84 -2.25
N LYS A 102 -9.25 -19.19 -1.94
CA LYS A 102 -10.04 -18.44 -2.93
C LYS A 102 -9.44 -17.08 -3.27
N ALA A 103 -8.52 -16.56 -2.45
CA ALA A 103 -7.88 -15.28 -2.69
C ALA A 103 -6.97 -15.41 -3.93
N LYS A 104 -7.14 -14.50 -4.88
CA LYS A 104 -6.34 -14.46 -6.11
C LYS A 104 -5.46 -13.22 -6.08
N GLU A 105 -4.16 -13.44 -5.96
CA GLU A 105 -3.17 -12.38 -6.14
C GLU A 105 -2.99 -12.07 -7.63
N ILE A 106 -3.40 -10.87 -8.05
CA ILE A 106 -3.24 -10.39 -9.43
C ILE A 106 -3.32 -8.87 -9.48
N GLY A 107 -2.34 -8.20 -10.10
CA GLY A 107 -2.29 -6.74 -10.11
C GLY A 107 -2.24 -6.19 -8.69
N GLU A 108 -3.28 -5.46 -8.28
CA GLU A 108 -3.49 -4.96 -6.90
C GLU A 108 -4.39 -5.86 -6.06
N GLY A 109 -4.97 -6.91 -6.65
CA GLY A 109 -5.84 -7.87 -5.98
C GLY A 109 -5.08 -8.91 -5.15
N GLY A 110 -5.80 -9.53 -4.21
CA GLY A 110 -5.29 -10.55 -3.30
C GLY A 110 -6.11 -10.59 -2.02
N LEU A 111 -5.53 -11.08 -0.93
CA LEU A 111 -6.08 -10.92 0.42
C LEU A 111 -5.65 -9.57 1.00
N LEU A 112 -6.62 -8.68 1.24
CA LEU A 112 -6.36 -7.27 1.52
C LEU A 112 -6.76 -6.88 2.95
N GLY A 113 -7.96 -6.34 3.15
CA GLY A 113 -8.39 -5.78 4.43
C GLY A 113 -8.68 -6.84 5.50
N ILE A 114 -8.43 -6.49 6.76
CA ILE A 114 -8.84 -7.24 7.95
C ILE A 114 -9.43 -6.29 9.00
N ALA A 115 -10.47 -6.74 9.70
CA ALA A 115 -11.05 -6.00 10.82
C ALA A 115 -11.60 -6.95 11.89
N LEU A 116 -11.56 -6.55 13.16
CA LEU A 116 -12.28 -7.25 14.21
C LEU A 116 -13.71 -6.71 14.32
N HIS A 117 -14.64 -7.57 14.70
CA HIS A 117 -15.96 -7.12 15.13
C HIS A 117 -15.84 -6.21 16.38
N PRO A 118 -16.66 -5.16 16.55
CA PRO A 118 -16.59 -4.29 17.73
C PRO A 118 -16.72 -5.03 19.07
N ALA A 119 -17.54 -6.09 19.10
CA ALA A 119 -17.69 -7.02 20.23
C ALA A 119 -16.82 -8.29 20.10
N PHE A 120 -15.59 -8.16 19.57
CA PHE A 120 -14.70 -9.31 19.32
C PHE A 120 -14.46 -10.17 20.55
N SER A 121 -14.31 -9.56 21.73
CA SER A 121 -14.12 -10.29 22.99
C SER A 121 -15.26 -11.27 23.32
N ASP A 122 -16.46 -11.03 22.78
CA ASP A 122 -17.64 -11.86 23.03
C ASP A 122 -17.86 -12.89 21.92
N ASN A 123 -17.63 -12.51 20.66
CA ASN A 123 -18.04 -13.31 19.49
C ASN A 123 -16.89 -13.82 18.62
N ASN A 124 -15.66 -13.37 18.86
CA ASN A 124 -14.46 -13.71 18.12
C ASN A 124 -14.56 -13.54 16.58
N SER A 125 -15.39 -12.61 16.11
CA SER A 125 -15.63 -12.43 14.68
C SER A 125 -14.57 -11.53 14.04
N VAL A 126 -14.00 -12.00 12.94
CA VAL A 126 -13.01 -11.28 12.11
C VAL A 126 -13.55 -11.15 10.71
N TYR A 127 -13.38 -9.99 10.09
CA TYR A 127 -13.75 -9.74 8.71
C TYR A 127 -12.52 -9.70 7.83
N LEU A 128 -12.61 -10.31 6.64
CA LEU A 128 -11.58 -10.26 5.61
C LEU A 128 -12.16 -9.73 4.31
N TYR A 129 -11.37 -8.93 3.59
CA TYR A 129 -11.66 -8.49 2.21
C TYR A 129 -10.66 -9.14 1.27
N TYR A 130 -11.14 -9.80 0.20
CA TYR A 130 -10.25 -10.38 -0.79
C TYR A 130 -10.81 -10.40 -2.21
N THR A 131 -9.90 -10.37 -3.18
CA THR A 131 -10.14 -10.59 -4.60
C THR A 131 -10.20 -12.10 -4.90
N TYR A 132 -11.14 -12.54 -5.73
CA TYR A 132 -11.30 -13.93 -6.16
C TYR A 132 -11.57 -14.02 -7.68
N SER A 133 -11.31 -15.19 -8.26
CA SER A 133 -11.67 -15.47 -9.67
C SER A 133 -13.19 -15.52 -9.85
N ALA A 134 -13.72 -14.76 -10.80
CA ALA A 134 -15.11 -14.85 -11.23
C ALA A 134 -15.20 -15.54 -12.60
N GLU A 135 -16.38 -15.54 -13.23
CA GLU A 135 -16.56 -16.13 -14.55
C GLU A 135 -15.64 -15.52 -15.62
N GLY A 136 -15.02 -16.39 -16.42
CA GLY A 136 -14.02 -16.02 -17.43
C GLY A 136 -12.71 -15.55 -16.80
N GLU A 137 -12.09 -14.55 -17.42
CA GLU A 137 -10.82 -13.94 -16.95
C GLU A 137 -11.03 -12.81 -15.93
N ASN A 138 -12.26 -12.64 -15.44
CA ASN A 138 -12.61 -11.56 -14.54
C ASN A 138 -12.22 -11.86 -13.09
N THR A 139 -12.06 -10.80 -12.31
CA THR A 139 -11.96 -10.88 -10.85
C THR A 139 -13.05 -10.03 -10.21
N LYS A 140 -13.44 -10.43 -9.01
CA LYS A 140 -14.33 -9.66 -8.14
C LYS A 140 -13.78 -9.67 -6.73
N ASN A 141 -14.29 -8.82 -5.86
CA ASN A 141 -13.96 -8.79 -4.46
C ASN A 141 -15.15 -9.25 -3.62
N ARG A 142 -14.86 -9.60 -2.37
CA ARG A 142 -15.86 -9.94 -1.37
C ARG A 142 -15.38 -9.60 0.03
N VAL A 143 -16.33 -9.47 0.93
CA VAL A 143 -16.12 -9.41 2.37
C VAL A 143 -16.68 -10.68 2.98
N VAL A 144 -15.87 -11.35 3.80
CA VAL A 144 -16.29 -12.50 4.58
C VAL A 144 -16.11 -12.23 6.06
N GLN A 145 -16.94 -12.86 6.89
CA GLN A 145 -16.73 -13.00 8.32
C GLN A 145 -16.18 -14.41 8.57
N MET A 146 -15.23 -14.53 9.48
CA MET A 146 -14.68 -15.78 9.98
C MET A 146 -14.65 -15.74 11.52
N THR A 147 -14.57 -16.91 12.13
CA THR A 147 -14.44 -17.06 13.58
C THR A 147 -12.98 -17.27 13.95
N TYR A 148 -12.45 -16.50 14.90
CA TYR A 148 -11.08 -16.65 15.41
C TYR A 148 -11.05 -17.42 16.73
N ARG A 149 -10.52 -18.65 16.75
CA ARG A 149 -10.35 -19.44 17.98
C ARG A 149 -9.05 -20.22 17.91
N ASP A 150 -8.37 -20.36 19.05
CA ASP A 150 -7.15 -21.19 19.17
C ASP A 150 -6.09 -20.86 18.10
N LYS A 151 -5.91 -19.56 17.81
CA LYS A 151 -5.00 -19.06 16.76
C LYS A 151 -5.32 -19.58 15.36
N LYS A 152 -6.59 -19.84 15.06
CA LYS A 152 -7.09 -20.23 13.74
C LYS A 152 -8.30 -19.39 13.34
N LEU A 153 -8.42 -19.10 12.05
CA LEU A 153 -9.66 -18.58 11.46
C LEU A 153 -10.41 -19.72 10.77
N SER A 154 -11.68 -19.86 11.08
CA SER A 154 -12.58 -20.88 10.53
C SER A 154 -13.95 -20.29 10.17
N ASP A 155 -14.85 -21.13 9.67
CA ASP A 155 -16.28 -20.82 9.50
C ASP A 155 -16.53 -19.59 8.61
N GLU A 156 -15.95 -19.60 7.39
CA GLU A 156 -16.14 -18.53 6.41
C GLU A 156 -17.62 -18.34 6.08
N LYS A 157 -18.11 -17.13 6.34
CA LYS A 157 -19.44 -16.65 5.95
C LYS A 157 -19.30 -15.43 5.05
N ILE A 158 -19.86 -15.50 3.85
CA ILE A 158 -19.91 -14.36 2.94
C ILE A 158 -20.85 -13.29 3.50
N ILE A 159 -20.38 -12.04 3.54
CA ILE A 159 -21.13 -10.86 4.03
C ILE A 159 -21.49 -9.94 2.86
N VAL A 160 -20.53 -9.69 1.97
CA VAL A 160 -20.72 -8.95 0.72
C VAL A 160 -20.01 -9.74 -0.38
N ASP A 161 -20.64 -9.93 -1.53
CA ASP A 161 -20.06 -10.66 -2.65
C ASP A 161 -20.23 -9.87 -3.95
N ASN A 162 -19.45 -10.24 -4.96
CA ASN A 162 -19.54 -9.70 -6.32
C ASN A 162 -19.32 -8.18 -6.44
N ILE A 163 -18.44 -7.61 -5.61
CA ILE A 163 -18.06 -6.18 -5.69
C ILE A 163 -16.79 -5.93 -6.51
#